data_AF-A0AAX6NUE3-F1
#
_entry.id   AF-A0AAX6NUE3-F1
#
_cell.length_a   1.000
_cell.length_b   1.000
_cell.length_c   1.000
_cell.angle_alpha   90.00
_cell.angle_beta   90.00
_cell.angle_gamma   90.00
#
_symmetry.space_group_name_H-M   'P 1'
#
loop_
_entity.id
_entity.type
_entity.pdbx_description
1 polymer ?
#
loop_
_entity_poly.entity_id
_entity_poly.type
_entity_poly.pdbx_seq_one_letter_code
_entity_poly.pdbx_strand_id
1 'polypeptide(L)'
;MPDHIGTESSRASTWPINPQDERVWKGQSVLLVQPSLPVAFTSCSDVKDLYHSEVISTSFEDTRFTSKQINNYVERETHGEIVDLVKDLEEDTDLMLVNYTALHGKWTAHFQAEYTVEEDFYVDEVTTIRVPTVNRLGIFFLNWDEELSCWVLVQQSVGDAMAFFILPDPGKMQQLEGGLTQEHFANILRTTDKRFARIHFLRLSISASYDLRSTLSTLGITRIFSNEADLSGVTEVVAIKLSTALHEAMLTINGKRTETRWDTDLEDRDWSKAFTIKFNRPFFLFIRGENTNIPLFVGKVVNPTQQELL
;
A
#
# COMPACT_ATOMS: atom_id res chain seq x y z
N MET A 1 -42.92 -1.27 -48.51
CA MET A 1 -42.07 -2.47 -48.66
C MET A 1 -40.91 -2.09 -49.56
N PRO A 2 -39.67 -2.40 -49.16
CA PRO A 2 -38.91 -1.46 -48.33
C PRO A 2 -37.55 -1.11 -48.93
N ASP A 3 -36.94 -0.03 -48.44
CA ASP A 3 -35.50 -0.02 -48.17
C ASP A 3 -35.27 0.71 -46.84
N HIS A 4 -34.95 -0.09 -45.83
CA HIS A 4 -34.55 0.31 -44.49
C HIS A 4 -33.04 0.55 -44.49
N ILE A 5 -32.60 1.80 -44.33
CA ILE A 5 -31.22 2.09 -43.92
C ILE A 5 -31.25 2.18 -42.40
N GLY A 6 -30.86 1.08 -41.76
CA GLY A 6 -30.72 0.97 -40.32
C GLY A 6 -29.58 1.87 -39.83
N THR A 7 -29.91 2.81 -38.98
CA THR A 7 -28.95 3.45 -38.07
C THR A 7 -28.68 2.49 -36.92
N GLU A 8 -27.56 1.77 -36.98
CA GLU A 8 -27.04 1.02 -35.83
C GLU A 8 -26.60 2.01 -34.75
N SER A 9 -27.50 2.25 -33.80
CA SER A 9 -27.18 2.83 -32.50
C SER A 9 -26.32 1.81 -31.75
N SER A 10 -25.00 2.05 -31.69
CA SER A 10 -24.11 1.36 -30.77
C SER A 10 -24.47 1.77 -29.34
N ARG A 11 -25.41 1.04 -28.74
CA ARG A 11 -25.63 1.08 -27.30
C ARG A 11 -24.39 0.53 -26.62
N ALA A 12 -23.54 1.43 -26.12
CA ALA A 12 -22.52 1.09 -25.16
C ALA A 12 -23.19 0.35 -24.00
N SER A 13 -22.86 -0.94 -23.86
CA SER A 13 -23.24 -1.76 -22.73
C SER A 13 -22.53 -1.21 -21.49
N THR A 14 -23.17 -0.28 -20.80
CA THR A 14 -22.80 0.09 -19.45
C THR A 14 -23.27 -1.04 -18.53
N TRP A 15 -22.37 -1.98 -18.23
CA TRP A 15 -22.53 -2.79 -17.03
C TRP A 15 -22.63 -1.85 -15.83
N PRO A 16 -23.58 -2.03 -14.89
CA PRO A 16 -23.57 -1.26 -13.67
C PRO A 16 -22.28 -1.59 -12.91
N ILE A 17 -21.41 -0.60 -12.79
CA ILE A 17 -20.20 -0.66 -11.97
C ILE A 17 -20.69 -0.77 -10.52
N ASN A 18 -20.32 -1.85 -9.85
CA ASN A 18 -20.60 -2.02 -8.43
C ASN A 18 -19.82 -0.95 -7.64
N PRO A 19 -20.43 -0.10 -6.81
CA PRO A 19 -19.71 0.92 -6.03
C PRO A 19 -18.62 0.35 -5.10
N GLN A 20 -18.65 -0.96 -4.82
CA GLN A 20 -17.60 -1.64 -4.07
C GLN A 20 -16.32 -1.88 -4.89
N ASP A 21 -16.37 -1.91 -6.23
CA ASP A 21 -15.20 -2.08 -7.13
C ASP A 21 -14.32 -0.82 -7.23
N GLU A 22 -14.72 0.29 -6.61
CA GLU A 22 -13.99 1.56 -6.60
C GLU A 22 -13.16 1.80 -5.33
N ARG A 23 -13.29 0.96 -4.30
CA ARG A 23 -12.49 1.14 -3.07
C ARG A 23 -11.04 0.73 -3.33
N VAL A 24 -10.23 1.73 -3.64
CA VAL A 24 -8.79 1.62 -3.87
C VAL A 24 -8.03 1.39 -2.56
N TRP A 25 -8.63 1.74 -1.43
CA TRP A 25 -8.04 1.61 -0.11
C TRP A 25 -9.05 1.06 0.90
N LYS A 26 -8.62 0.12 1.73
CA LYS A 26 -9.34 -0.34 2.93
C LYS A 26 -8.34 -0.45 4.08
N GLY A 27 -8.75 -0.04 5.27
CA GLY A 27 -7.97 -0.25 6.47
C GLY A 27 -8.83 -0.07 7.70
N GLN A 28 -8.49 -0.78 8.77
CA GLN A 28 -9.23 -0.72 10.02
C GLN A 28 -8.31 -1.04 11.19
N SER A 29 -8.64 -0.44 12.33
CA SER A 29 -8.11 -0.82 13.64
C SER A 29 -9.24 -1.49 14.42
N VAL A 30 -8.92 -2.64 15.02
CA VAL A 30 -9.86 -3.44 15.79
C VAL A 30 -9.25 -3.74 17.14
N LEU A 31 -9.97 -3.39 18.20
CA LEU A 31 -9.62 -3.73 19.57
C LEU A 31 -10.37 -4.99 19.98
N LEU A 32 -9.66 -6.05 20.31
CA LEU A 32 -10.23 -7.30 20.78
C LEU A 32 -10.05 -7.42 22.29
N VAL A 33 -11.14 -7.70 22.99
CA VAL A 33 -11.18 -7.67 24.46
C VAL A 33 -11.80 -8.94 25.02
N GLN A 34 -11.14 -9.51 26.03
CA GLN A 34 -11.63 -10.64 26.80
C GLN A 34 -12.98 -10.29 27.48
N PRO A 35 -14.06 -11.11 27.34
CA PRO A 35 -15.38 -10.79 27.88
C PRO A 35 -15.44 -10.59 29.40
N SER A 36 -14.50 -11.19 30.15
CA SER A 36 -14.40 -11.04 31.60
C SER A 36 -13.86 -9.65 32.02
N LEU A 37 -13.28 -8.88 31.11
CA LEU A 37 -12.78 -7.55 31.40
C LEU A 37 -13.93 -6.53 31.43
N PRO A 38 -14.11 -5.78 32.53
CA PRO A 38 -15.11 -4.73 32.62
C PRO A 38 -14.62 -3.47 31.91
N VAL A 39 -14.92 -3.33 30.62
CA VAL A 39 -14.55 -2.15 29.81
C VAL A 39 -15.48 -0.98 30.09
N ALA A 40 -14.92 0.22 30.22
CA ALA A 40 -15.67 1.46 30.37
C ALA A 40 -16.48 1.77 29.10
N PHE A 41 -17.79 2.03 29.28
CA PHE A 41 -18.71 2.29 28.16
C PHE A 41 -18.28 3.50 27.30
N THR A 42 -17.74 4.55 27.94
CA THR A 42 -17.22 5.75 27.25
C THR A 42 -16.05 5.43 26.34
N SER A 43 -15.17 4.51 26.73
CA SER A 43 -14.07 4.07 25.87
C SER A 43 -14.58 3.37 24.60
N CYS A 44 -15.64 2.56 24.71
CA CYS A 44 -16.22 1.88 23.56
C CYS A 44 -16.95 2.84 22.60
N SER A 45 -17.66 3.84 23.13
CA SER A 45 -18.28 4.87 22.29
C SER A 45 -17.24 5.73 21.58
N ASP A 46 -16.17 6.12 22.27
CA ASP A 46 -15.12 6.95 21.66
C ASP A 46 -14.41 6.23 20.51
N VAL A 47 -14.07 4.94 20.68
CA VAL A 47 -13.46 4.12 19.61
C VAL A 47 -14.35 4.06 18.37
N LYS A 48 -15.67 3.95 18.56
CA LYS A 48 -16.62 3.83 17.45
C LYS A 48 -16.98 5.18 16.81
N ASP A 49 -17.26 6.18 17.64
CA ASP A 49 -17.86 7.44 17.20
C ASP A 49 -16.79 8.44 16.75
N LEU A 50 -15.61 8.45 17.40
CA LEU A 50 -14.51 9.36 17.05
C LEU A 50 -13.52 8.74 16.05
N TYR A 51 -13.19 7.46 16.23
CA TYR A 51 -12.17 6.78 15.42
C TYR A 51 -12.73 5.83 14.36
N HIS A 52 -14.07 5.68 14.30
CA HIS A 52 -14.74 4.76 13.37
C HIS A 52 -14.14 3.35 13.37
N SER A 53 -13.67 2.92 14.55
CA SER A 53 -12.99 1.65 14.78
C SER A 53 -13.91 0.71 15.56
N GLU A 54 -13.56 -0.57 15.59
CA GLU A 54 -14.39 -1.59 16.21
C GLU A 54 -13.79 -2.12 17.51
N VAL A 55 -14.67 -2.41 18.47
CA VAL A 55 -14.34 -3.17 19.68
C VAL A 55 -15.08 -4.50 19.59
N ILE A 56 -14.33 -5.61 19.58
CA ILE A 56 -14.87 -6.96 19.49
C ILE A 56 -14.60 -7.69 20.81
N SER A 57 -15.67 -8.21 21.43
CA SER A 57 -15.51 -9.09 22.59
C SER A 57 -15.27 -10.51 22.11
N THR A 58 -14.15 -11.13 22.52
CA THR A 58 -13.77 -12.49 22.12
C THR A 58 -13.04 -13.22 23.23
N SER A 59 -13.34 -14.51 23.43
CA SER A 59 -12.66 -15.32 24.44
C SER A 59 -11.26 -15.72 23.95
N PHE A 60 -10.22 -15.48 24.73
CA PHE A 60 -8.86 -15.92 24.42
C PHE A 60 -8.48 -17.28 25.04
N GLU A 61 -9.43 -17.97 25.69
CA GLU A 61 -9.19 -19.29 26.31
C GLU A 61 -8.84 -20.38 25.28
N ASP A 62 -9.43 -20.34 24.08
CA ASP A 62 -9.07 -21.21 22.95
C ASP A 62 -8.33 -20.38 21.89
N THR A 63 -7.02 -20.25 22.08
CA THR A 63 -6.14 -19.46 21.21
C THR A 63 -6.22 -19.85 19.74
N ARG A 64 -6.41 -21.13 19.42
CA ARG A 64 -6.51 -21.62 18.03
C ARG A 64 -7.83 -21.21 17.40
N PHE A 65 -8.93 -21.41 18.12
CA PHE A 65 -10.25 -21.00 17.64
C PHE A 65 -10.31 -19.49 17.45
N THR A 66 -9.77 -18.73 18.41
CA THR A 66 -9.78 -17.26 18.38
C THR A 66 -8.90 -16.69 17.28
N SER A 67 -7.70 -17.24 17.07
CA SER A 67 -6.85 -16.87 15.92
C SER A 67 -7.60 -17.06 14.60
N LYS A 68 -8.29 -18.19 14.43
CA LYS A 68 -9.09 -18.47 13.24
C LYS A 68 -10.27 -17.51 13.08
N GLN A 69 -10.94 -17.13 14.18
CA GLN A 69 -12.02 -16.14 14.12
C GLN A 69 -11.52 -14.77 13.69
N ILE A 70 -10.37 -14.33 14.20
CA ILE A 70 -9.74 -13.06 13.83
C ILE A 70 -9.33 -13.10 12.36
N ASN A 71 -8.65 -14.16 11.91
CA ASN A 71 -8.24 -14.31 10.52
C ASN A 71 -9.44 -14.32 9.57
N ASN A 72 -10.51 -15.06 9.87
CA ASN A 72 -11.74 -15.06 9.07
C ASN A 72 -12.41 -13.67 9.03
N TYR A 73 -12.34 -12.91 10.13
CA TYR A 73 -12.85 -11.53 10.16
C TYR A 73 -12.02 -10.65 9.22
N VAL A 74 -10.69 -10.65 9.34
CA VAL A 74 -9.79 -9.82 8.53
C VAL A 74 -9.88 -10.21 7.05
N GLU A 75 -9.91 -11.50 6.74
CA GLU A 75 -10.07 -12.02 5.38
C GLU A 75 -11.38 -11.54 4.76
N ARG A 76 -12.51 -11.65 5.48
CA ARG A 76 -13.80 -11.14 4.99
C ARG A 76 -13.76 -9.64 4.77
N GLU A 77 -13.22 -8.89 5.72
CA GLU A 77 -13.13 -7.44 5.59
C GLU A 77 -12.23 -7.04 4.43
N THR A 78 -11.13 -7.73 4.20
CA THR A 78 -10.21 -7.41 3.10
C THR A 78 -10.58 -8.10 1.79
N HIS A 79 -11.71 -8.80 1.73
CA HIS A 79 -12.15 -9.58 0.56
C HIS A 79 -11.10 -10.62 0.08
N GLY A 80 -10.37 -11.22 1.02
CA GLY A 80 -9.37 -12.25 0.73
C GLY A 80 -7.94 -11.76 0.53
N GLU A 81 -7.69 -10.45 0.63
CA GLU A 81 -6.37 -9.86 0.36
C GLU A 81 -5.39 -10.05 1.52
N ILE A 82 -5.90 -10.14 2.75
CA ILE A 82 -5.11 -10.44 3.95
C ILE A 82 -5.64 -11.73 4.57
N VAL A 83 -4.76 -12.73 4.67
CA VAL A 83 -5.06 -14.05 5.22
C VAL A 83 -4.01 -14.40 6.27
N ASP A 84 -4.42 -15.20 7.27
CA ASP A 84 -3.51 -15.73 8.30
C ASP A 84 -2.67 -14.66 9.05
N LEU A 85 -3.25 -13.47 9.29
CA LEU A 85 -2.63 -12.35 10.02
C LEU A 85 -2.17 -12.76 11.42
N VAL A 86 -3.00 -13.51 12.14
CA VAL A 86 -2.70 -14.06 13.46
C VAL A 86 -2.19 -15.48 13.29
N LYS A 87 -0.89 -15.68 13.51
CA LYS A 87 -0.24 -17.00 13.44
C LYS A 87 -0.37 -17.76 14.76
N ASP A 88 0.01 -17.10 15.85
CA ASP A 88 -0.03 -17.64 17.20
C ASP A 88 -0.55 -16.56 18.17
N LEU A 89 -1.27 -16.98 19.22
CA LEU A 89 -1.73 -16.12 20.31
C LEU A 89 -1.16 -16.63 21.64
N GLU A 90 -0.70 -15.70 22.46
CA GLU A 90 -0.24 -15.99 23.83
C GLU A 90 -1.44 -16.33 24.73
N GLU A 91 -1.29 -17.30 25.63
CA GLU A 91 -2.37 -17.74 26.53
C GLU A 91 -2.79 -16.66 27.55
N ASP A 92 -1.93 -15.67 27.84
CA ASP A 92 -2.21 -14.50 28.70
C ASP A 92 -2.70 -13.28 27.90
N THR A 93 -3.27 -13.50 26.71
CA THR A 93 -3.89 -12.43 25.91
C THR A 93 -5.23 -12.04 26.53
N ASP A 94 -5.32 -10.83 27.08
CA ASP A 94 -6.59 -10.26 27.57
C ASP A 94 -7.06 -9.08 26.70
N LEU A 95 -6.11 -8.39 26.07
CA LEU A 95 -6.33 -7.24 25.19
C LEU A 95 -5.41 -7.34 23.97
N MET A 96 -6.00 -7.24 22.78
CA MET A 96 -5.28 -7.32 21.51
C MET A 96 -5.69 -6.21 20.55
N LEU A 97 -4.71 -5.62 19.87
CA LEU A 97 -4.93 -4.68 18.79
C LEU A 97 -4.57 -5.34 17.45
N VAL A 98 -5.50 -5.31 16.51
CA VAL A 98 -5.24 -5.70 15.12
C VAL A 98 -5.46 -4.49 14.25
N ASN A 99 -4.43 -4.09 13.51
CA ASN A 99 -4.51 -3.10 12.47
C ASN A 99 -4.21 -3.77 11.13
N TYR A 100 -5.00 -3.45 10.10
CA TYR A 100 -4.69 -3.89 8.75
C TYR A 100 -5.02 -2.81 7.74
N THR A 101 -4.29 -2.82 6.63
CA THR A 101 -4.55 -1.95 5.49
C THR A 101 -4.23 -2.65 4.17
N ALA A 102 -5.10 -2.49 3.18
CA ALA A 102 -4.94 -3.00 1.83
C ALA A 102 -5.18 -1.86 0.84
N LEU A 103 -4.21 -1.63 -0.07
CA LEU A 103 -4.33 -0.67 -1.16
C LEU A 103 -4.26 -1.38 -2.52
N HIS A 104 -5.34 -1.27 -3.28
CA HIS A 104 -5.44 -1.69 -4.68
C HIS A 104 -5.30 -0.47 -5.58
N GLY A 105 -4.06 -0.02 -5.74
CA GLY A 105 -3.75 1.14 -6.55
C GLY A 105 -4.07 0.91 -8.03
N LYS A 106 -5.04 1.67 -8.55
CA LYS A 106 -5.29 1.82 -9.99
C LYS A 106 -4.52 3.05 -10.47
N TRP A 107 -3.26 2.85 -10.85
CA TRP A 107 -2.36 3.96 -11.19
C TRP A 107 -2.59 4.43 -12.61
N THR A 108 -2.78 5.73 -12.75
CA THR A 108 -2.99 6.36 -14.05
C THR A 108 -1.64 6.53 -14.76
N ALA A 109 -1.60 6.14 -16.03
CA ALA A 109 -0.47 6.40 -16.90
C ALA A 109 -0.94 6.57 -18.34
N HIS A 110 -0.34 7.53 -19.04
CA HIS A 110 -0.58 7.77 -20.46
C HIS A 110 0.51 7.07 -21.27
N PHE A 111 0.26 5.84 -21.68
CA PHE A 111 1.18 5.06 -22.52
C PHE A 111 0.55 4.70 -23.86
N GLN A 112 1.38 4.74 -24.90
CA GLN A 112 1.00 4.45 -26.28
C GLN A 112 1.08 2.95 -26.57
N ALA A 113 2.07 2.28 -25.99
CA ALA A 113 2.27 0.84 -26.12
C ALA A 113 2.58 0.25 -24.75
N GLU A 114 2.04 -0.95 -24.51
CA GLU A 114 2.35 -1.78 -23.36
C GLU A 114 2.62 -3.21 -23.83
N TYR A 115 3.68 -3.81 -23.31
CA TYR A 115 3.92 -5.24 -23.44
C TYR A 115 4.56 -5.77 -22.15
N THR A 116 4.35 -7.05 -21.85
CA THR A 116 4.95 -7.69 -20.68
C THR A 116 5.96 -8.72 -21.17
N VAL A 117 7.16 -8.68 -20.61
CA VAL A 117 8.21 -9.67 -20.87
C VAL A 117 8.92 -10.02 -19.57
N GLU A 118 9.45 -11.23 -19.49
CA GLU A 118 10.35 -11.62 -18.40
C GLU A 118 11.67 -10.85 -18.55
N GLU A 119 12.07 -10.11 -17.52
CA GLU A 119 13.36 -9.41 -17.46
C GLU A 119 14.12 -9.76 -16.18
N ASP A 120 15.40 -9.46 -16.18
CA ASP A 120 16.28 -9.68 -15.04
C ASP A 120 16.08 -8.56 -14.01
N PHE A 121 15.93 -8.94 -12.74
CA PHE A 121 15.97 -8.06 -11.58
C PHE A 121 17.17 -8.41 -10.71
N TYR A 122 18.00 -7.41 -10.43
CA TYR A 122 19.23 -7.52 -9.66
C TYR A 122 18.92 -7.25 -8.19
N VAL A 123 18.73 -8.29 -7.39
CA VAL A 123 18.43 -8.19 -5.95
C VAL A 123 19.62 -7.59 -5.21
N ASP A 124 20.82 -8.02 -5.59
CA ASP A 124 22.11 -7.52 -5.13
C ASP A 124 23.16 -7.69 -6.24
N GLU A 125 24.46 -7.53 -5.93
CA GLU A 125 25.56 -7.64 -6.90
C GLU A 125 25.75 -9.05 -7.50
N VAL A 126 25.28 -10.09 -6.80
CA VAL A 126 25.50 -11.50 -7.17
C VAL A 126 24.20 -12.27 -7.43
N THR A 127 23.07 -11.73 -7.01
CA THR A 127 21.75 -12.37 -7.07
C THR A 127 20.87 -11.71 -8.13
N THR A 128 20.55 -12.47 -9.17
CA THR A 128 19.61 -12.07 -10.24
C THR A 128 18.43 -13.02 -10.29
N ILE A 129 17.23 -12.47 -10.41
CA ILE A 129 15.98 -13.22 -10.59
C ILE A 129 15.28 -12.77 -11.87
N ARG A 130 14.38 -13.61 -12.40
CA ARG A 130 13.55 -13.29 -13.56
C ARG A 130 12.16 -12.91 -13.09
N VAL A 131 11.63 -11.79 -13.58
CA VAL A 131 10.33 -11.28 -13.18
C VAL A 131 9.51 -10.72 -14.34
N PRO A 132 8.17 -10.87 -14.30
CA PRO A 132 7.27 -10.24 -15.25
C PRO A 132 7.39 -8.72 -15.19
N THR A 133 7.90 -8.13 -16.27
CA THR A 133 8.16 -6.70 -16.36
C THR A 133 7.29 -6.07 -17.43
N VAL A 134 6.51 -5.07 -17.03
CA VAL A 134 5.64 -4.29 -17.90
C VAL A 134 6.45 -3.14 -18.49
N ASN A 135 6.51 -3.12 -19.81
CA ASN A 135 7.19 -2.11 -20.59
C ASN A 135 6.18 -1.10 -21.10
N ARG A 136 6.35 0.18 -20.76
CA ARG A 136 5.48 1.27 -21.22
C ARG A 136 6.28 2.37 -21.90
N LEU A 137 5.85 2.76 -23.09
CA LEU A 137 6.35 3.95 -23.78
C LEU A 137 5.28 5.04 -23.74
N GLY A 138 5.63 6.21 -23.21
CA GLY A 138 4.67 7.28 -23.02
C GLY A 138 5.22 8.48 -22.28
N ILE A 139 4.30 9.30 -21.75
CA ILE A 139 4.63 10.49 -20.97
C ILE A 139 4.40 10.19 -19.50
N PHE A 140 5.44 10.43 -18.71
CA PHE A 140 5.45 10.18 -17.28
C PHE A 140 5.90 11.43 -16.53
N PHE A 141 5.44 11.56 -15.30
CA PHE A 141 5.95 12.55 -14.36
C PHE A 141 7.24 12.01 -13.75
N LEU A 142 8.37 12.58 -14.19
CA LEU A 142 9.71 12.11 -13.84
C LEU A 142 10.59 13.24 -13.33
N ASN A 143 11.37 12.95 -12.29
CA ASN A 143 12.45 13.80 -11.80
C ASN A 143 13.75 13.00 -11.70
N TRP A 144 14.87 13.62 -12.03
CA TRP A 144 16.19 13.13 -11.62
C TRP A 144 16.63 13.94 -10.41
N ASP A 145 16.84 13.26 -9.30
CA ASP A 145 17.33 13.89 -8.08
C ASP A 145 18.86 13.76 -8.00
N GLU A 146 19.55 14.88 -8.19
CA GLU A 146 21.01 14.91 -8.15
C GLU A 146 21.56 14.69 -6.72
N GLU A 147 20.84 15.18 -5.70
CA GLU A 147 21.28 15.11 -4.30
C GLU A 147 21.23 13.68 -3.77
N LEU A 148 20.16 12.94 -4.07
CA LEU A 148 20.00 11.54 -3.68
C LEU A 148 20.44 10.54 -4.76
N SER A 149 20.88 11.04 -5.92
CA SER A 149 21.34 10.22 -7.06
C SER A 149 20.30 9.15 -7.45
N CYS A 150 19.08 9.60 -7.72
CA CYS A 150 17.96 8.69 -7.99
C CYS A 150 16.98 9.22 -9.05
N TRP A 151 16.31 8.29 -9.73
CA TRP A 151 15.14 8.60 -10.54
C TRP A 151 13.87 8.52 -9.70
N VAL A 152 13.01 9.53 -9.81
CA VAL A 152 11.69 9.53 -9.19
C VAL A 152 10.62 9.46 -10.26
N LEU A 153 9.77 8.43 -10.19
CA LEU A 153 8.54 8.31 -10.97
C LEU A 153 7.35 8.62 -10.07
N VAL A 154 6.57 9.62 -10.46
CA VAL A 154 5.35 10.01 -9.76
C VAL A 154 4.13 9.49 -10.52
N GLN A 155 3.23 8.81 -9.83
CA GLN A 155 1.97 8.35 -10.39
C GLN A 155 0.79 8.73 -9.49
N GLN A 156 -0.27 9.26 -10.09
CA GLN A 156 -1.54 9.51 -9.42
C GLN A 156 -2.43 8.27 -9.56
N SER A 157 -3.02 7.81 -8.45
CA SER A 157 -4.05 6.78 -8.49
C SER A 157 -5.41 7.37 -8.79
N VAL A 158 -6.29 6.54 -9.35
CA VAL A 158 -7.73 6.75 -9.16
C VAL A 158 -7.98 6.60 -7.65
N GLY A 159 -8.56 7.60 -6.98
CA GLY A 159 -8.85 7.54 -5.54
C GLY A 159 -7.96 8.37 -4.61
N ASP A 160 -7.43 9.51 -5.08
CA ASP A 160 -6.80 10.55 -4.24
C ASP A 160 -5.53 10.13 -3.49
N ALA A 161 -4.71 9.27 -4.12
CA ALA A 161 -3.39 8.92 -3.63
C ALA A 161 -2.32 9.15 -4.70
N MET A 162 -1.11 9.45 -4.23
CA MET A 162 0.04 9.69 -5.08
C MET A 162 1.18 8.76 -4.68
N ALA A 163 1.65 7.97 -5.64
CA ALA A 163 2.80 7.08 -5.48
C ALA A 163 4.06 7.72 -6.05
N PHE A 164 5.15 7.51 -5.33
CA PHE A 164 6.50 7.89 -5.66
C PHE A 164 7.32 6.61 -5.69
N PHE A 165 7.83 6.27 -6.86
CA PHE A 165 8.76 5.16 -7.05
C PHE A 165 10.14 5.75 -7.23
N ILE A 166 11.04 5.49 -6.28
CA ILE A 166 12.35 6.12 -6.22
C ILE A 166 13.41 5.05 -6.46
N LEU A 167 14.07 5.15 -7.60
CA LEU A 167 15.07 4.21 -8.08
C LEU A 167 16.47 4.83 -7.91
N PRO A 168 17.20 4.51 -6.83
CA PRO A 168 18.54 5.02 -6.61
C PRO A 168 19.53 4.42 -7.60
N ASP A 169 20.60 5.12 -7.92
CA ASP A 169 21.75 4.54 -8.64
C ASP A 169 22.33 3.32 -7.91
N PRO A 170 23.05 2.43 -8.63
CA PRO A 170 23.71 1.28 -8.01
C PRO A 170 24.57 1.70 -6.80
N GLY A 171 24.38 1.02 -5.66
CA GLY A 171 25.08 1.31 -4.41
C GLY A 171 24.61 2.56 -3.66
N LYS A 172 23.56 3.26 -4.12
CA LYS A 172 23.07 4.51 -3.49
C LYS A 172 21.86 4.35 -2.58
N MET A 173 21.40 3.13 -2.31
CA MET A 173 20.22 2.89 -1.45
C MET A 173 20.37 3.50 -0.05
N GLN A 174 21.52 3.33 0.61
CA GLN A 174 21.74 3.90 1.95
C GLN A 174 21.78 5.43 1.94
N GLN A 175 22.31 6.03 0.86
CA GLN A 175 22.29 7.50 0.69
C GLN A 175 20.85 8.00 0.54
N LEU A 176 20.03 7.28 -0.24
CA LEU A 176 18.60 7.56 -0.36
C LEU A 176 17.91 7.46 1.02
N GLU A 177 18.04 6.33 1.71
CA GLU A 177 17.38 6.09 3.02
C GLU A 177 17.78 7.13 4.09
N GLY A 178 19.05 7.52 4.14
CA GLY A 178 19.54 8.54 5.08
C GLY A 178 19.22 9.99 4.68
N GLY A 179 18.87 10.23 3.42
CA GLY A 179 18.61 11.57 2.87
C GLY A 179 17.12 11.91 2.67
N LEU A 180 16.22 10.92 2.77
CA LEU A 180 14.79 11.15 2.63
C LEU A 180 14.24 11.97 3.80
N THR A 181 13.66 13.13 3.48
CA THR A 181 13.01 14.03 4.43
C THR A 181 11.64 14.47 3.92
N GLN A 182 10.83 15.07 4.80
CA GLN A 182 9.55 15.66 4.39
C GLN A 182 9.74 16.78 3.34
N GLU A 183 10.81 17.57 3.48
CA GLU A 183 11.15 18.62 2.50
C GLU A 183 11.48 18.02 1.13
N HIS A 184 12.16 16.88 1.11
CA HIS A 184 12.47 16.17 -0.14
C HIS A 184 11.20 15.77 -0.91
N PHE A 185 10.21 15.18 -0.23
CA PHE A 185 8.92 14.83 -0.86
C PHE A 185 8.14 16.05 -1.35
N ALA A 186 8.20 17.16 -0.62
CA ALA A 186 7.59 18.42 -1.06
C ALA A 186 8.30 18.98 -2.31
N ASN A 187 9.63 18.90 -2.35
CA ASN A 187 10.44 19.38 -3.47
C ASN A 187 10.26 18.53 -4.74
N ILE A 188 10.20 17.19 -4.62
CA ILE A 188 9.97 16.28 -5.76
C ILE A 188 8.77 16.74 -6.58
N LEU A 189 7.67 17.13 -5.94
CA LEU A 189 6.46 17.55 -6.65
C LEU A 189 6.62 18.83 -7.45
N ARG A 190 7.50 19.72 -6.99
CA ARG A 190 7.80 20.99 -7.66
C ARG A 190 8.79 20.81 -8.80
N THR A 191 9.67 19.82 -8.73
CA THR A 191 10.73 19.56 -9.72
C THR A 191 10.37 18.48 -10.74
N THR A 192 9.28 17.74 -10.50
CA THR A 192 8.81 16.69 -11.40
C THR A 192 8.15 17.29 -12.64
N ASP A 193 8.63 16.89 -13.81
CA ASP A 193 8.12 17.33 -15.11
C ASP A 193 7.59 16.16 -15.95
N LYS A 194 6.70 16.48 -16.89
CA LYS A 194 6.26 15.52 -17.92
C LYS A 194 7.41 15.23 -18.89
N ARG A 195 7.88 13.99 -18.91
CA ARG A 195 8.96 13.52 -19.80
C ARG A 195 8.49 12.31 -20.61
N PHE A 196 8.91 12.27 -21.88
CA PHE A 196 8.67 11.10 -22.73
C PHE A 196 9.78 10.06 -22.48
N ALA A 197 9.40 8.87 -22.03
CA ALA A 197 10.33 7.84 -21.62
C ALA A 197 9.78 6.44 -21.87
N ARG A 198 10.69 5.45 -21.90
CA ARG A 198 10.36 4.04 -21.78
C ARG A 198 10.59 3.60 -20.34
N ILE A 199 9.53 3.18 -19.65
CA ILE A 199 9.59 2.70 -18.27
C ILE A 199 9.41 1.18 -18.27
N HIS A 200 10.36 0.47 -17.67
CA HIS A 200 10.23 -0.94 -17.34
C HIS A 200 9.87 -1.02 -15.86
N PHE A 201 8.67 -1.49 -15.56
CA PHE A 201 8.13 -1.52 -14.21
C PHE A 201 7.52 -2.89 -13.91
N LEU A 202 7.66 -3.36 -12.68
CA LEU A 202 7.14 -4.67 -12.26
C LEU A 202 5.65 -4.60 -11.97
N ARG A 203 4.93 -5.71 -12.20
CA ARG A 203 3.64 -5.90 -11.51
C ARG A 203 3.96 -6.24 -10.07
N LEU A 204 3.45 -5.46 -9.13
CA LEU A 204 3.76 -5.62 -7.71
C LEU A 204 2.50 -5.94 -6.93
N SER A 205 2.60 -6.98 -6.11
CA SER A 205 1.65 -7.33 -5.07
C SER A 205 2.49 -7.77 -3.88
N ILE A 206 2.55 -6.94 -2.85
CA ILE A 206 3.48 -7.06 -1.72
C ILE A 206 2.72 -6.86 -0.43
N SER A 207 3.02 -7.65 0.58
CA SER A 207 2.49 -7.50 1.93
C SER A 207 3.61 -7.26 2.94
N ALA A 208 3.23 -6.93 4.17
CA ALA A 208 4.14 -6.78 5.28
C ALA A 208 3.38 -6.98 6.58
N SER A 209 3.85 -7.90 7.40
CA SER A 209 3.25 -8.18 8.71
C SER A 209 4.25 -7.79 9.79
N TYR A 210 3.80 -6.98 10.74
CA TYR A 210 4.60 -6.47 11.85
C TYR A 210 3.95 -6.84 13.18
N ASP A 211 4.77 -7.35 14.08
CA ASP A 211 4.48 -7.27 15.50
C ASP A 211 4.79 -5.84 15.98
N LEU A 212 3.73 -5.09 16.29
CA LEU A 212 3.85 -3.72 16.76
C LEU A 212 4.42 -3.67 18.18
N ARG A 213 4.30 -4.71 18.99
CA ARG A 213 4.90 -4.74 20.33
C ARG A 213 6.42 -4.63 20.21
N SER A 214 7.04 -5.50 19.42
CA SER A 214 8.48 -5.45 19.18
C SER A 214 8.89 -4.17 18.46
N THR A 215 8.20 -3.81 17.37
CA THR A 215 8.52 -2.62 16.55
C THR A 215 8.44 -1.33 17.36
N LEU A 216 7.31 -1.04 18.00
CA LEU A 216 7.11 0.20 18.76
C LEU A 216 7.96 0.26 20.03
N SER A 217 8.32 -0.89 20.62
CA SER A 217 9.26 -0.94 21.74
C SER A 217 10.64 -0.43 21.35
N THR A 218 11.13 -0.72 20.13
CA THR A 218 12.41 -0.16 19.64
C THR A 218 12.37 1.36 19.51
N LEU A 219 11.18 1.94 19.33
CA LEU A 219 10.92 3.38 19.27
C LEU A 219 10.64 4.00 20.64
N GLY A 220 10.71 3.22 21.73
CA GLY A 220 10.50 3.67 23.10
C GLY A 220 9.08 3.57 23.64
N ILE A 221 8.12 3.05 22.85
CA ILE A 221 6.75 2.80 23.32
C ILE A 221 6.71 1.40 23.93
N THR A 222 7.00 1.31 25.22
CA THR A 222 7.14 0.03 25.95
C THR A 222 6.08 -0.16 27.03
N ARG A 223 5.74 0.92 27.75
CA ARG A 223 4.91 0.86 28.97
C ARG A 223 3.54 0.22 28.73
N ILE A 224 2.89 0.50 27.60
CA ILE A 224 1.57 -0.04 27.23
C ILE A 224 1.56 -1.58 27.09
N PHE A 225 2.71 -2.18 26.77
CA PHE A 225 2.88 -3.63 26.59
C PHE A 225 3.36 -4.34 27.87
N SER A 226 3.43 -3.62 28.99
CA SER A 226 4.00 -4.08 30.26
C SER A 226 2.99 -4.03 31.39
N ASN A 227 3.32 -4.64 32.53
CA ASN A 227 2.49 -4.57 33.74
C ASN A 227 2.45 -3.17 34.37
N GLU A 228 3.26 -2.22 33.89
CA GLU A 228 3.23 -0.82 34.30
C GLU A 228 2.27 0.03 33.44
N ALA A 229 1.57 -0.59 32.49
CA ALA A 229 0.58 0.08 31.66
C ALA A 229 -0.49 0.77 32.51
N ASP A 230 -0.78 2.02 32.20
CA ASP A 230 -1.93 2.73 32.74
C ASP A 230 -3.00 2.80 31.66
N LEU A 231 -3.91 1.83 31.71
CA LEU A 231 -5.08 1.72 30.84
C LEU A 231 -6.37 1.93 31.64
N SER A 232 -6.31 2.79 32.67
CA SER A 232 -7.47 3.14 33.51
C SER A 232 -8.65 3.73 32.72
N GLY A 233 -8.37 4.38 31.58
CA GLY A 233 -9.41 4.85 30.65
C GLY A 233 -10.16 3.73 29.93
N VAL A 234 -9.59 2.51 29.85
CA VAL A 234 -10.25 1.32 29.29
C VAL A 234 -10.98 0.57 30.39
N THR A 235 -10.36 0.39 31.55
CA THR A 235 -10.99 -0.25 32.73
C THR A 235 -10.39 0.27 34.02
N GLU A 236 -11.24 0.62 34.99
CA GLU A 236 -10.81 1.08 36.32
C GLU A 236 -10.67 -0.07 37.34
N VAL A 237 -11.09 -1.29 36.98
CA VAL A 237 -11.28 -2.39 37.94
C VAL A 237 -10.06 -3.29 38.04
N VAL A 238 -9.37 -3.51 36.93
CA VAL A 238 -8.26 -4.46 36.82
C VAL A 238 -7.10 -3.83 36.06
N ALA A 239 -5.87 -4.10 36.52
CA ALA A 239 -4.69 -3.71 35.76
C ALA A 239 -4.58 -4.58 34.50
N ILE A 240 -4.55 -3.94 33.34
CA ILE A 240 -4.41 -4.59 32.04
C ILE A 240 -3.26 -3.99 31.26
N LYS A 241 -2.73 -4.77 30.32
CA LYS A 241 -1.72 -4.38 29.33
C LYS A 241 -2.24 -4.69 27.94
N LEU A 242 -1.70 -4.05 26.91
CA LEU A 242 -1.90 -4.51 25.54
C LEU A 242 -1.01 -5.75 25.32
N SER A 243 -1.59 -6.94 25.37
CA SER A 243 -0.81 -8.19 25.27
C SER A 243 -0.20 -8.37 23.88
N THR A 244 -1.01 -8.13 22.85
CA THR A 244 -0.65 -8.35 21.44
C THR A 244 -1.06 -7.16 20.59
N ALA A 245 -0.19 -6.73 19.67
CA ALA A 245 -0.50 -5.69 18.70
C ALA A 245 0.09 -6.06 17.34
N LEU A 246 -0.75 -6.25 16.33
CA LEU A 246 -0.34 -6.68 15.00
C LEU A 246 -0.72 -5.63 13.96
N HIS A 247 0.14 -5.42 12.98
CA HIS A 247 -0.13 -4.62 11.79
C HIS A 247 0.14 -5.44 10.54
N GLU A 248 -0.80 -5.44 9.60
CA GLU A 248 -0.57 -5.98 8.26
C GLU A 248 -0.92 -4.97 7.17
N ALA A 249 0.01 -4.78 6.24
CA ALA A 249 -0.15 -3.90 5.10
C ALA A 249 -0.05 -4.72 3.81
N MET A 250 -0.99 -4.54 2.89
CA MET A 250 -0.99 -5.14 1.56
C MET A 250 -1.07 -4.04 0.51
N LEU A 251 -0.24 -4.14 -0.53
CA LEU A 251 -0.21 -3.19 -1.63
C LEU A 251 -0.16 -3.93 -2.95
N THR A 252 -1.13 -3.64 -3.79
CA THR A 252 -1.16 -4.08 -5.18
C THR A 252 -1.07 -2.87 -6.12
N ILE A 253 -0.11 -2.92 -7.03
CA ILE A 253 0.14 -1.88 -8.05
C ILE A 253 -0.20 -2.46 -9.41
N ASN A 254 -1.35 -2.03 -9.93
CA ASN A 254 -1.78 -2.35 -11.29
C ASN A 254 -1.90 -1.05 -12.10
N GLY A 255 -1.38 -1.06 -13.32
CA GLY A 255 -1.58 0.08 -14.22
C GLY A 255 -2.92 -0.06 -14.94
N LYS A 256 -3.71 1.02 -14.96
CA LYS A 256 -4.88 1.13 -15.81
C LYS A 256 -4.53 2.09 -16.95
N ARG A 257 -4.83 1.70 -18.20
CA ARG A 257 -4.73 2.62 -19.33
C ARG A 257 -5.83 3.68 -19.21
N THR A 258 -5.45 4.95 -19.22
CA THR A 258 -6.41 6.05 -19.31
C THR A 258 -6.57 6.45 -20.78
N GLU A 259 -7.77 6.27 -21.35
CA GLU A 259 -8.11 6.65 -22.73
C GLU A 259 -8.40 8.16 -22.83
N THR A 260 -7.45 9.02 -22.51
CA THR A 260 -7.55 10.44 -22.88
C THR A 260 -6.83 10.62 -24.21
N ARG A 261 -7.60 11.02 -25.22
CA ARG A 261 -7.14 11.37 -26.57
C ARG A 261 -5.95 12.33 -26.48
N TRP A 262 -4.88 11.95 -27.17
CA TRP A 262 -3.65 12.70 -27.33
C TRP A 262 -3.96 14.14 -27.80
N ASP A 263 -3.31 15.15 -27.21
CA ASP A 263 -3.14 16.43 -27.91
C ASP A 263 -2.22 16.15 -29.09
N THR A 264 -2.74 16.35 -30.29
CA THR A 264 -2.16 16.04 -31.62
C THR A 264 -0.72 16.54 -31.84
N ASP A 265 -0.19 17.40 -30.97
CA ASP A 265 1.14 18.04 -31.09
C ASP A 265 2.32 17.13 -30.73
N LEU A 266 2.07 15.92 -30.23
CA LEU A 266 3.12 15.01 -29.75
C LEU A 266 3.43 13.84 -30.71
N GLU A 267 2.72 13.71 -31.84
CA GLU A 267 2.93 12.63 -32.82
C GLU A 267 4.25 12.77 -33.63
N ASP A 268 4.82 13.99 -33.69
CA ASP A 268 5.99 14.32 -34.52
C ASP A 268 7.36 14.25 -33.80
N ARG A 269 7.43 13.75 -32.56
CA ARG A 269 8.74 13.62 -31.86
C ARG A 269 9.47 12.36 -32.30
N ASP A 270 10.78 12.44 -32.48
CA ASP A 270 11.65 11.29 -32.81
C ASP A 270 11.70 10.26 -31.66
N TRP A 271 10.81 9.26 -31.73
CA TRP A 271 10.55 8.22 -30.73
C TRP A 271 11.80 7.39 -30.37
N SER A 272 12.82 7.42 -31.24
CA SER A 272 14.12 6.78 -31.04
C SER A 272 14.94 7.42 -29.90
N LYS A 273 14.60 8.65 -29.49
CA LYS A 273 15.30 9.42 -28.44
C LYS A 273 14.73 9.27 -27.04
N ALA A 274 13.70 8.44 -26.84
CA ALA A 274 13.16 8.18 -25.52
C ALA A 274 14.22 7.52 -24.62
N PHE A 275 14.57 8.15 -23.50
CA PHE A 275 15.44 7.53 -22.51
C PHE A 275 14.68 6.42 -21.77
N THR A 276 15.42 5.45 -21.25
CA THR A 276 14.87 4.25 -20.63
C THR A 276 15.18 4.25 -19.14
N ILE A 277 14.16 4.06 -18.31
CA ILE A 277 14.32 3.81 -16.86
C ILE A 277 13.84 2.39 -16.60
N LYS A 278 14.65 1.61 -15.89
CA LYS A 278 14.31 0.23 -15.50
C LYS A 278 14.28 0.07 -13.99
N PHE A 279 13.11 -0.26 -13.45
CA PHE A 279 12.93 -0.65 -12.06
C PHE A 279 13.31 -2.12 -11.89
N ASN A 280 14.58 -2.42 -12.15
CA ASN A 280 15.14 -3.77 -12.18
C ASN A 280 16.18 -4.03 -11.09
N ARG A 281 16.13 -3.25 -10.02
CA ARG A 281 16.99 -3.35 -8.82
C ARG A 281 16.23 -2.75 -7.63
N PRO A 282 16.70 -2.91 -6.38
CA PRO A 282 16.02 -2.36 -5.22
C PRO A 282 15.62 -0.90 -5.39
N PHE A 283 14.37 -0.59 -5.09
CA PHE A 283 13.81 0.74 -5.18
C PHE A 283 12.89 1.02 -3.98
N PHE A 284 12.75 2.30 -3.66
CA PHE A 284 11.91 2.77 -2.58
C PHE A 284 10.53 3.15 -3.11
N LEU A 285 9.53 2.95 -2.27
CA LEU A 285 8.14 3.29 -2.51
C LEU A 285 7.65 4.21 -1.41
N PHE A 286 6.96 5.27 -1.82
CA PHE A 286 6.20 6.12 -0.92
C PHE A 286 4.83 6.41 -1.52
N ILE A 287 3.77 6.21 -0.76
CA ILE A 287 2.39 6.54 -1.16
C ILE A 287 1.82 7.47 -0.10
N ARG A 288 1.24 8.60 -0.53
CA ARG A 288 0.55 9.54 0.35
C ARG A 288 -0.83 9.89 -0.17
N GLY A 289 -1.70 10.35 0.73
CA GLY A 289 -2.95 11.00 0.33
C GLY A 289 -2.63 12.28 -0.45
N GLU A 290 -3.29 12.45 -1.58
CA GLU A 290 -3.04 13.58 -2.49
C GLU A 290 -3.48 14.90 -1.83
N ASN A 291 -4.66 14.92 -1.19
CA ASN A 291 -5.18 16.08 -0.47
C ASN A 291 -4.62 16.27 0.95
N THR A 292 -4.36 15.18 1.68
CA THR A 292 -3.96 15.27 3.10
C THR A 292 -2.46 15.38 3.32
N ASN A 293 -1.65 15.01 2.31
CA ASN A 293 -0.20 14.84 2.41
C ASN A 293 0.26 13.81 3.47
N ILE A 294 -0.66 13.01 4.01
CA ILE A 294 -0.35 12.00 5.02
C ILE A 294 0.30 10.79 4.33
N PRO A 295 1.44 10.27 4.84
CA PRO A 295 2.02 9.04 4.35
C PRO A 295 1.08 7.86 4.64
N LEU A 296 0.68 7.16 3.58
CA LEU A 296 -0.20 5.99 3.66
C LEU A 296 0.63 4.70 3.64
N PHE A 297 1.63 4.63 2.77
CA PHE A 297 2.56 3.50 2.67
C PHE A 297 3.98 3.99 2.47
N VAL A 298 4.91 3.30 3.11
CA VAL A 298 6.35 3.49 2.97
C VAL A 298 6.97 2.11 2.92
N GLY A 299 7.89 1.87 2.00
CA GLY A 299 8.58 0.59 1.97
C GLY A 299 9.63 0.50 0.88
N LYS A 300 10.37 -0.59 0.90
CA LYS A 300 11.41 -0.89 -0.08
C LYS A 300 11.16 -2.24 -0.73
N VAL A 301 11.21 -2.27 -2.06
CA VAL A 301 11.15 -3.52 -2.82
C VAL A 301 12.59 -3.97 -3.08
N VAL A 302 13.07 -4.96 -2.32
CA VAL A 302 14.41 -5.54 -2.49
C VAL A 302 14.35 -6.78 -3.38
N ASN A 303 13.35 -7.63 -3.16
CA ASN A 303 13.09 -8.80 -3.98
C ASN A 303 11.58 -8.86 -4.32
N PRO A 304 11.18 -8.57 -5.56
CA PRO A 304 9.77 -8.55 -5.97
C PRO A 304 9.08 -9.92 -5.98
N THR A 305 9.82 -11.03 -5.80
CA THR A 305 9.23 -12.38 -5.65
C THR A 305 8.98 -12.77 -4.21
N GLN A 306 9.52 -12.02 -3.25
CA GLN A 306 9.18 -12.17 -1.84
C GLN A 306 7.99 -11.25 -1.55
N GLN A 307 6.98 -11.79 -0.89
CA GLN A 307 5.76 -11.07 -0.53
C GLN A 307 5.97 -10.12 0.66
N GLU A 308 7.19 -9.85 1.10
CA GLU A 308 7.48 -9.03 2.29
C GLU A 308 8.18 -7.72 1.92
N LEU A 309 7.64 -6.59 2.39
CA LEU A 309 8.36 -5.30 2.41
C LEU A 309 9.40 -5.29 3.54
N LEU A 310 10.57 -4.72 3.24
CA LEU A 310 11.59 -4.35 4.23
C LEU A 310 11.57 -2.85 4.50
#